data_AF-X1EBS4-F1
#
_entry.id   AF-X1EBS4-F1
#
_cell.length_a   1.000
_cell.length_b   1.000
_cell.length_c   1.000
_cell.angle_alpha   90.00
_cell.angle_beta   90.00
_cell.angle_gamma   90.00
#
_symmetry.space_group_name_H-M   'P 1'
#
loop_
_entity.id
_entity.type
_entity.pdbx_description
1 polymer ?
#
loop_
_entity_poly.entity_id
_entity_poly.type
_entity_poly.pdbx_seq_one_letter_code
_entity_poly.pdbx_strand_id
1 'polypeptide(L)'
;RICNLRYLSRDAGVGFRDYAGDVLAEKSDSNVPAPPGPGVAAWNDFNPVADYAREALRRAAGIDVPDRGFVVWVVGGYLLVLVPANWFLFRLVGRVEWAWAAAPLIAVVCTVVVIRAARLNIGFARSRTEIAVMELQADYPRAHLTRYIALYTSLTTGYEFHFEHPGALVQPLPSRAGPEGRVRNQSRHRLLYRHGDKTILEGFSVISNSTGMVHSEEMIDLGGALSLVGNPEG
;
A
#
# COMPACT_ATOMS: atom_id res chain seq x y z
N ARG A 1 6.50 -33.63 -9.08
CA ARG A 1 5.81 -32.34 -9.36
C ARG A 1 6.35 -31.31 -8.39
N ILE A 2 7.22 -30.41 -8.87
CA ILE A 2 7.77 -29.33 -8.04
C ILE A 2 6.66 -28.29 -7.86
N CYS A 3 6.29 -28.04 -6.61
CA CYS A 3 5.31 -27.03 -6.25
C CYS A 3 5.74 -25.68 -6.84
N ASN A 4 4.78 -24.91 -7.37
CA ASN A 4 4.97 -23.52 -7.81
C ASN A 4 5.20 -22.57 -6.61
N LEU A 5 6.06 -22.97 -5.67
CA LEU A 5 6.48 -22.16 -4.54
C LEU A 5 7.57 -21.22 -5.06
N ARG A 6 7.22 -19.97 -5.35
CA ARG A 6 8.22 -18.93 -5.62
C ARG A 6 8.81 -18.51 -4.28
N TYR A 7 10.06 -18.89 -4.03
CA TYR A 7 10.84 -18.34 -2.93
C TYR A 7 11.10 -16.87 -3.23
N LEU A 8 10.38 -15.99 -2.54
CA LEU A 8 10.71 -14.57 -2.45
C LEU A 8 11.62 -14.43 -1.23
N SER A 9 12.93 -14.50 -1.44
CA SER A 9 13.86 -13.93 -0.47
C SER A 9 13.92 -12.43 -0.74
N ARG A 10 13.85 -11.62 0.32
CA ARG A 10 14.07 -10.16 0.28
C ARG A 10 15.42 -9.79 -0.35
N ASP A 11 16.36 -10.73 -0.40
CA ASP A 11 17.70 -10.59 -0.95
C ASP A 11 17.74 -10.80 -2.48
N ALA A 12 16.64 -11.21 -3.11
CA ALA A 12 16.57 -11.43 -4.57
C ALA A 12 16.72 -10.15 -5.41
N GLY A 13 16.85 -8.97 -4.78
CA GLY A 13 17.02 -7.68 -5.44
C GLY A 13 18.45 -7.34 -5.84
N VAL A 14 19.46 -8.01 -5.28
CA VAL A 14 20.86 -7.93 -5.72
C VAL A 14 21.26 -9.34 -6.11
N GLY A 15 21.58 -9.56 -7.39
CA GLY A 15 21.83 -10.91 -7.88
C GLY A 15 22.96 -11.57 -7.11
N PHE A 16 22.79 -12.84 -6.72
CA PHE A 16 23.90 -13.67 -6.23
C PHE A 16 25.08 -13.70 -7.21
N ARG A 17 24.88 -13.41 -8.51
CA ARG A 17 25.97 -13.22 -9.48
C ARG A 17 26.83 -11.99 -9.20
N ASP A 18 26.26 -10.90 -8.69
CA ASP A 18 27.02 -9.73 -8.22
C ASP A 18 27.66 -10.00 -6.84
N TYR A 19 27.09 -10.92 -6.05
CA TYR A 19 27.56 -11.26 -4.70
C TYR A 19 28.64 -12.36 -4.66
N ALA A 20 28.57 -13.34 -5.56
CA ALA A 20 29.40 -14.54 -5.57
C ALA A 20 30.43 -14.55 -6.72
N GLY A 21 30.27 -13.70 -7.73
CA GLY A 21 31.25 -13.52 -8.79
C GLY A 21 32.60 -13.04 -8.27
N ASP A 22 32.61 -12.15 -7.28
CA ASP A 22 33.84 -11.65 -6.64
C ASP A 22 34.30 -12.52 -5.45
N VAL A 23 33.39 -13.08 -4.67
CA VAL A 23 33.75 -13.70 -3.37
C VAL A 23 34.19 -15.17 -3.50
N LEU A 24 33.77 -15.88 -4.57
CA LEU A 24 34.16 -17.29 -4.78
C LEU A 24 35.26 -17.47 -5.83
N ALA A 25 35.66 -16.41 -6.53
CA ALA A 25 36.72 -16.47 -7.54
C ALA A 25 38.10 -16.10 -7.01
N GLU A 26 38.21 -15.44 -5.84
CA GLU A 26 39.49 -14.94 -5.35
C GLU A 26 39.85 -15.50 -3.98
N LYS A 27 40.99 -16.19 -3.99
CA LYS A 27 41.73 -16.71 -2.85
C LYS A 27 41.79 -15.66 -1.74
N SER A 28 41.08 -15.94 -0.64
CA SER A 28 41.22 -15.35 0.70
C SER A 28 42.36 -14.34 0.87
N ASP A 29 42.11 -13.09 0.48
CA ASP A 29 42.83 -11.93 0.97
C ASP A 29 41.82 -11.01 1.63
N SER A 30 42.03 -10.77 2.93
CA SER A 30 41.11 -10.17 3.88
C SER A 30 40.93 -8.65 3.70
N ASN A 31 40.75 -8.18 2.46
CA ASN A 31 40.62 -6.75 2.14
C ASN A 31 39.56 -6.42 1.06
N VAL A 32 38.65 -7.34 0.75
CA VAL A 32 37.50 -7.03 -0.13
C VAL A 32 36.55 -6.09 0.62
N PRO A 33 36.30 -4.85 0.14
CA PRO A 33 35.33 -3.96 0.77
C PRO A 33 33.95 -4.61 0.70
N ALA A 34 33.24 -4.64 1.84
CA ALA A 34 31.89 -5.17 1.90
C ALA A 34 31.02 -4.54 0.79
N PRO A 35 30.24 -5.33 0.02
CA PRO A 35 29.41 -4.80 -1.04
C PRO A 35 28.51 -3.69 -0.46
N PRO A 36 28.39 -2.53 -1.14
CA PRO A 36 27.61 -1.41 -0.63
C PRO A 36 26.13 -1.81 -0.58
N GLY A 37 25.65 -2.12 0.62
CA GLY A 37 24.30 -2.56 0.86
C GLY A 37 24.11 -2.97 2.31
N PRO A 38 22.87 -3.02 2.80
CA PRO A 38 22.59 -3.26 4.22
C PRO A 38 22.88 -4.71 4.66
N GLY A 39 23.29 -5.60 3.74
CA GLY A 39 23.62 -7.01 4.00
C GLY A 39 22.46 -7.96 3.73
N VAL A 40 22.71 -9.26 3.87
CA VAL A 40 21.69 -10.33 3.80
C VAL A 40 20.70 -10.15 4.94
N ALA A 41 19.40 -10.32 4.67
CA ALA A 41 18.31 -10.18 5.63
C ALA A 41 18.10 -8.75 6.19
N ALA A 42 18.71 -7.74 5.57
CA ALA A 42 18.65 -6.40 6.11
C ALA A 42 17.38 -5.64 5.70
N TRP A 43 16.98 -4.68 6.54
CA TRP A 43 15.78 -3.89 6.31
C TRP A 43 15.87 -3.10 5.00
N ASN A 44 14.95 -3.35 4.05
CA ASN A 44 14.90 -2.63 2.78
C ASN A 44 13.47 -2.46 2.26
N ASP A 45 12.96 -1.23 2.32
CA ASP A 45 11.60 -0.88 1.85
C ASP A 45 11.46 -0.83 0.32
N PHE A 46 12.58 -0.93 -0.41
CA PHE A 46 12.65 -0.75 -1.86
C PHE A 46 13.17 -1.98 -2.60
N ASN A 47 13.21 -3.14 -1.93
CA ASN A 47 13.47 -4.42 -2.58
C ASN A 47 12.25 -4.88 -3.41
N PRO A 48 12.42 -5.84 -4.34
CA PRO A 48 11.32 -6.33 -5.17
C PRO A 48 10.12 -6.87 -4.37
N VAL A 49 10.36 -7.52 -3.22
CA VAL A 49 9.30 -8.07 -2.37
C VAL A 49 8.41 -6.95 -1.80
N ALA A 50 9.02 -5.91 -1.25
CA ALA A 50 8.35 -4.72 -0.75
C ALA A 50 7.58 -4.00 -1.87
N ASP A 51 8.13 -3.97 -3.08
CA ASP A 51 7.47 -3.37 -4.24
C ASP A 51 6.23 -4.12 -4.66
N TYR A 52 6.33 -5.44 -4.83
CA TYR A 52 5.18 -6.27 -5.18
C TYR A 52 4.13 -6.27 -4.08
N ALA A 53 4.53 -6.29 -2.79
CA ALA A 53 3.62 -6.18 -1.68
C ALA A 53 2.90 -4.81 -1.69
N ARG A 54 3.64 -3.72 -1.89
CA ARG A 54 3.06 -2.36 -1.99
C ARG A 54 2.08 -2.26 -3.15
N GLU A 55 2.43 -2.78 -4.33
CA GLU A 55 1.57 -2.75 -5.51
C GLU A 55 0.31 -3.61 -5.34
N ALA A 56 0.45 -4.81 -4.76
CA ALA A 56 -0.67 -5.68 -4.43
C ALA A 56 -1.62 -5.02 -3.41
N LEU A 57 -1.08 -4.41 -2.36
CA LEU A 57 -1.85 -3.66 -1.37
C LEU A 57 -2.53 -2.43 -1.96
N ARG A 58 -1.86 -1.69 -2.87
CA ARG A 58 -2.47 -0.54 -3.57
C ARG A 58 -3.66 -0.96 -4.42
N ARG A 59 -3.50 -2.03 -5.20
CA ARG A 59 -4.58 -2.61 -6.02
C ARG A 59 -5.73 -3.09 -5.15
N ALA A 60 -5.44 -3.78 -4.04
CA ALA A 60 -6.45 -4.25 -3.10
C ALA A 60 -7.20 -3.10 -2.39
N ALA A 61 -6.51 -1.99 -2.13
CA ALA A 61 -7.10 -0.81 -1.51
C ALA A 61 -7.92 0.05 -2.50
N GLY A 62 -7.99 -0.30 -3.78
CA GLY A 62 -8.77 0.43 -4.79
C GLY A 62 -8.26 1.86 -5.04
N ILE A 63 -7.00 2.15 -4.71
CA ILE A 63 -6.39 3.47 -4.87
C ILE A 63 -5.83 3.60 -6.28
N ASP A 64 -6.71 3.56 -7.28
CA ASP A 64 -6.36 4.08 -8.60
C ASP A 64 -6.73 5.57 -8.60
N VAL A 65 -5.71 6.43 -8.60
CA VAL A 65 -5.92 7.85 -8.87
C VAL A 65 -6.24 7.96 -10.36
N PRO A 66 -7.46 8.32 -10.76
CA PRO A 66 -7.82 8.38 -12.16
C PRO A 66 -6.96 9.42 -12.88
N ASP A 67 -6.60 9.12 -14.12
CA ASP A 67 -5.77 10.00 -14.94
C ASP A 67 -6.47 11.36 -15.16
N ARG A 68 -5.67 12.43 -15.28
CA ARG A 68 -6.20 13.79 -15.50
C ARG A 68 -7.00 13.87 -16.80
N GLY A 69 -6.61 13.10 -17.83
CA GLY A 69 -7.33 12.99 -19.09
C GLY A 69 -8.73 12.40 -18.92
N PHE A 70 -8.89 11.38 -18.06
CA PHE A 70 -10.18 10.79 -17.74
C PHE A 70 -11.14 11.82 -17.12
N VAL A 71 -10.66 12.61 -16.16
CA VAL A 71 -11.47 13.65 -15.52
C VAL A 71 -11.93 14.69 -16.54
N VAL A 72 -11.03 15.18 -17.39
CA VAL A 72 -11.37 16.16 -18.43
C VAL A 72 -12.39 15.59 -19.42
N TRP A 73 -12.23 14.32 -19.83
CA TRP A 73 -13.14 13.68 -20.77
C TRP A 73 -14.54 13.47 -20.18
N VAL A 74 -14.63 13.02 -18.91
CA VAL A 74 -15.90 12.85 -18.20
C VAL A 74 -16.60 14.19 -17.98
N VAL A 75 -15.89 15.22 -17.55
CA VAL A 75 -16.47 16.57 -17.36
C VAL A 75 -16.90 17.18 -18.70
N GLY A 76 -16.08 17.04 -19.74
CA GLY A 76 -16.40 17.50 -21.09
C GLY A 76 -17.64 16.80 -21.66
N GLY A 77 -17.70 15.47 -21.55
CA GLY A 77 -18.86 14.68 -21.96
C GLY A 77 -20.12 15.02 -21.16
N TYR A 78 -19.99 15.22 -19.85
CA TYR A 78 -21.09 15.66 -19.00
C TYR A 78 -21.65 17.01 -19.48
N LEU A 79 -20.81 18.01 -19.75
CA LEU A 79 -21.26 19.31 -20.26
C LEU A 79 -21.90 19.19 -21.65
N LEU A 80 -21.32 18.38 -22.53
CA LEU A 80 -21.81 18.16 -23.88
C LEU A 80 -23.15 17.41 -23.88
N VAL A 81 -23.47 16.59 -22.89
CA VAL A 81 -24.78 15.96 -22.77
C VAL A 81 -25.77 16.87 -22.04
N LEU A 82 -25.37 17.43 -20.90
CA LEU A 82 -26.26 18.17 -20.02
C LEU A 82 -26.82 19.43 -20.70
N VAL A 83 -25.98 20.21 -21.38
CA VAL A 83 -26.38 21.47 -21.99
C VAL A 83 -27.41 21.27 -23.11
N PRO A 84 -27.16 20.43 -24.13
CA PRO A 84 -28.14 20.21 -25.19
C PRO A 84 -29.32 19.34 -24.75
N ALA A 85 -29.16 18.38 -23.83
CA ALA A 85 -30.31 17.64 -23.30
C ALA A 85 -31.27 18.56 -22.54
N ASN A 86 -30.74 19.48 -21.73
CA ASN A 86 -31.54 20.50 -21.06
C ASN A 86 -32.25 21.40 -22.08
N TRP A 87 -31.54 21.91 -23.09
CA TRP A 87 -32.14 22.74 -24.13
C TRP A 87 -33.23 22.01 -24.93
N PHE A 88 -32.97 20.76 -25.32
CA PHE A 88 -33.89 19.95 -26.11
C PHE A 88 -35.18 19.64 -25.34
N LEU A 89 -35.09 19.33 -24.05
CA LEU A 89 -36.24 19.09 -23.18
C LEU A 89 -37.15 20.34 -23.11
N PHE A 90 -36.57 21.52 -22.93
CA PHE A 90 -37.33 22.78 -22.88
C PHE A 90 -37.86 23.22 -24.25
N ARG A 91 -37.23 22.79 -25.34
CA ARG A 91 -37.74 22.99 -26.70
C ARG A 91 -38.95 22.10 -26.99
N LEU A 92 -38.98 20.85 -26.51
CA LEU A 92 -40.14 19.96 -26.61
C LEU A 92 -41.36 20.46 -25.83
N VAL A 93 -41.15 21.14 -24.69
CA VAL A 93 -42.22 21.74 -23.88
C VAL A 93 -42.76 23.05 -24.50
N GLY A 94 -42.16 23.54 -25.60
CA GLY A 94 -42.61 24.74 -26.32
C GLY A 94 -42.39 26.05 -25.58
N ARG A 95 -41.66 26.03 -24.45
CA ARG A 95 -41.41 27.19 -23.59
C ARG A 95 -39.94 27.26 -23.18
N VAL A 96 -39.10 27.59 -24.15
CA VAL A 96 -37.64 27.74 -23.98
C VAL A 96 -37.30 28.83 -22.96
N GLU A 97 -38.20 29.80 -22.79
CA GLU A 97 -38.12 30.87 -21.81
C GLU A 97 -38.14 30.40 -20.35
N TRP A 98 -38.48 29.15 -20.05
CA TRP A 98 -38.45 28.64 -18.66
C TRP A 98 -37.15 27.91 -18.31
N ALA A 99 -36.27 27.69 -19.30
CA ALA A 99 -35.02 26.98 -19.10
C ALA A 99 -34.10 27.66 -18.08
N TRP A 100 -34.13 29.00 -17.98
CA TRP A 100 -33.34 29.75 -17.01
C TRP A 100 -33.85 29.63 -15.57
N ALA A 101 -35.16 29.44 -15.36
CA ALA A 101 -35.75 29.22 -14.04
C ALA A 101 -35.66 27.74 -13.62
N ALA A 102 -35.66 26.81 -14.58
CA ALA A 102 -35.49 25.39 -14.32
C ALA A 102 -34.06 25.03 -13.89
N ALA A 103 -33.04 25.72 -14.41
CA ALA A 103 -31.65 25.48 -14.04
C ALA A 103 -31.39 25.55 -12.51
N PRO A 104 -31.78 26.63 -11.78
CA PRO A 104 -31.62 26.67 -10.33
C PRO A 104 -32.49 25.65 -9.60
N LEU A 105 -33.70 25.35 -10.09
CA LEU A 105 -34.56 24.33 -9.49
C LEU A 105 -33.93 22.93 -9.57
N ILE A 106 -33.44 22.55 -10.75
CA ILE A 106 -32.73 21.29 -10.97
C ILE A 106 -31.45 21.25 -10.13
N ALA A 107 -30.72 22.36 -10.04
CA ALA A 107 -29.54 22.45 -9.18
C ALA A 107 -29.87 22.18 -7.70
N VAL A 108 -30.97 22.74 -7.17
CA VAL A 108 -31.42 22.47 -5.80
C VAL A 108 -31.81 21.01 -5.62
N VAL A 109 -32.59 20.43 -6.53
CA VAL A 109 -33.01 19.03 -6.45
C VAL A 109 -31.79 18.09 -6.53
N CYS A 110 -30.89 18.28 -7.50
CA CYS A 110 -29.65 17.51 -7.62
C CYS A 110 -28.79 17.66 -6.36
N THR A 111 -28.68 18.86 -5.79
CA THR A 111 -27.91 19.08 -4.56
C THR A 111 -28.50 18.29 -3.39
N VAL A 112 -29.83 18.31 -3.21
CA VAL A 112 -30.51 17.52 -2.17
C VAL A 112 -30.26 16.02 -2.37
N VAL A 113 -30.37 15.52 -3.61
CA VAL A 113 -30.11 14.11 -3.95
C VAL A 113 -28.66 13.73 -3.65
N VAL A 114 -27.67 14.55 -4.08
CA VAL A 114 -26.24 14.31 -3.84
C VAL A 114 -25.92 14.32 -2.34
N ILE A 115 -26.45 15.27 -1.57
CA ILE A 115 -26.23 15.32 -0.10
C ILE A 115 -26.81 14.06 0.55
N ARG A 116 -28.01 13.64 0.16
CA ARG A 116 -28.68 12.47 0.76
C ARG A 116 -27.96 11.17 0.38
N ALA A 117 -27.52 11.05 -0.88
CA ALA A 117 -26.72 9.92 -1.35
C ALA A 117 -25.33 9.88 -0.69
N ALA A 118 -24.66 11.02 -0.53
CA ALA A 118 -23.38 11.11 0.15
C ALA A 118 -23.49 10.77 1.65
N ARG A 119 -24.56 11.19 2.33
CA ARG A 119 -24.84 10.78 3.72
C ARG A 119 -25.03 9.26 3.85
N LEU A 120 -25.65 8.61 2.86
CA LEU A 120 -25.78 7.14 2.83
C LEU A 120 -24.45 6.43 2.52
N ASN A 121 -23.59 7.03 1.69
CA ASN A 121 -22.26 6.48 1.34
C ASN A 121 -21.17 6.77 2.38
N ILE A 122 -21.41 7.66 3.34
CA ILE A 122 -20.57 7.87 4.55
C ILE A 122 -20.76 6.69 5.54
N GLY A 123 -20.62 5.47 5.04
CA GLY A 123 -20.14 4.41 5.89
C GLY A 123 -18.73 4.80 6.31
N PHE A 124 -18.42 4.75 7.61
CA PHE A 124 -17.05 4.87 8.12
C PHE A 124 -16.22 3.71 7.57
N ALA A 125 -15.77 3.83 6.33
CA ALA A 125 -15.02 2.83 5.63
C ALA A 125 -13.59 2.89 6.17
N ARG A 126 -13.28 1.91 7.01
CA ARG A 126 -11.91 1.58 7.41
C ARG A 126 -11.63 0.19 6.89
N SER A 127 -10.47 0.01 6.29
CA SER A 127 -10.01 -1.31 5.91
C SER A 127 -8.55 -1.47 6.29
N ARG A 128 -8.22 -2.70 6.72
CA ARG A 128 -6.86 -3.15 6.96
C ARG A 128 -6.62 -4.33 6.02
N THR A 129 -5.64 -4.18 5.15
CA THR A 129 -5.15 -5.25 4.29
C THR A 129 -3.69 -5.49 4.58
N GLU A 130 -3.28 -6.75 4.63
CA GLU A 130 -1.95 -7.15 5.05
C GLU A 130 -1.39 -8.21 4.13
N ILE A 131 -0.10 -8.10 3.84
CA ILE A 131 0.69 -9.14 3.18
C ILE A 131 1.84 -9.49 4.11
N ALA A 132 1.93 -10.75 4.49
CA ALA A 132 2.98 -11.28 5.33
C ALA A 132 3.91 -12.19 4.50
N VAL A 133 5.21 -11.98 4.62
CA VAL A 133 6.27 -12.76 3.98
C VAL A 133 7.09 -13.40 5.09
N MET A 134 7.11 -14.73 5.09
CA MET A 134 7.85 -15.52 6.08
C MET A 134 9.05 -16.16 5.41
N GLU A 135 10.23 -15.86 5.92
CA GLU A 135 11.49 -16.43 5.48
C GLU A 135 12.01 -17.43 6.51
N LEU A 136 12.43 -18.58 6.01
CA LEU A 136 12.73 -19.77 6.80
C LEU A 136 14.10 -20.29 6.39
N GLN A 137 14.92 -20.64 7.38
CA GLN A 137 16.13 -21.41 7.14
C GLN A 137 15.83 -22.88 7.45
N ALA A 138 16.24 -23.78 6.55
CA ALA A 138 16.11 -25.22 6.77
C ALA A 138 16.78 -25.62 8.09
N ASP A 139 16.14 -26.55 8.79
CA ASP A 139 16.61 -27.07 10.08
C ASP A 139 16.73 -26.00 11.20
N TYR A 140 16.13 -24.82 11.01
CA TYR A 140 16.09 -23.76 12.01
C TYR A 140 14.67 -23.57 12.59
N PRO A 141 14.51 -23.45 13.92
CA PRO A 141 13.19 -23.39 14.55
C PRO A 141 12.54 -21.99 14.51
N ARG A 142 13.25 -20.96 14.04
CA ARG A 142 12.74 -19.58 13.97
C ARG A 142 12.61 -19.11 12.53
N ALA A 143 11.62 -18.27 12.27
CA ALA A 143 11.40 -17.62 10.99
C ALA A 143 11.52 -16.10 11.12
N HIS A 144 11.93 -15.46 10.04
CA HIS A 144 11.85 -14.01 9.93
C HIS A 144 10.54 -13.65 9.23
N LEU A 145 9.67 -12.95 9.94
CA LEU A 145 8.37 -12.52 9.45
C LEU A 145 8.36 -11.03 9.14
N THR A 146 8.21 -10.71 7.86
CA THR A 146 8.04 -9.37 7.33
C THR A 146 6.56 -9.13 7.00
N ARG A 147 5.98 -8.02 7.47
CA ARG A 147 4.58 -7.65 7.19
C ARG A 147 4.49 -6.27 6.55
N TYR A 148 3.74 -6.20 5.47
CA TYR A 148 3.32 -4.96 4.83
C TYR A 148 1.83 -4.77 5.09
N ILE A 149 1.48 -3.67 5.76
CA ILE A 149 0.12 -3.37 6.20
C ILE A 149 -0.32 -2.10 5.48
N ALA A 150 -1.49 -2.13 4.86
CA ALA A 150 -2.17 -0.96 4.30
C ALA A 150 -3.45 -0.69 5.10
N LEU A 151 -3.58 0.56 5.54
CA LEU A 151 -4.69 1.06 6.33
C LEU A 151 -5.40 2.16 5.56
N TYR A 152 -6.63 1.90 5.13
CA TYR A 152 -7.51 2.91 4.52
C TYR A 152 -8.48 3.46 5.55
N THR A 153 -8.79 4.75 5.45
CA THR A 153 -9.84 5.37 6.25
C THR A 153 -10.55 6.50 5.49
N SER A 154 -11.86 6.56 5.61
CA SER A 154 -12.68 7.65 5.04
C SER A 154 -12.61 8.95 5.85
N LEU A 155 -12.13 8.93 7.09
CA LEU A 155 -11.85 10.11 7.93
C LEU A 155 -10.45 10.02 8.52
N THR A 156 -9.80 11.17 8.70
CA THR A 156 -8.49 11.24 9.36
C THR A 156 -8.53 10.49 10.69
N THR A 157 -7.71 9.46 10.81
CA THR A 157 -7.72 8.54 11.95
C THR A 157 -6.28 8.24 12.37
N GLY A 158 -6.00 8.36 13.67
CA GLY A 158 -4.76 7.89 14.29
C GLY A 158 -4.85 6.40 14.58
N TYR A 159 -3.78 5.68 14.28
CA TYR A 159 -3.61 4.27 14.56
C TYR A 159 -2.40 4.06 15.47
N GLU A 160 -2.51 3.01 16.27
CA GLU A 160 -1.42 2.49 17.08
C GLU A 160 -1.15 1.05 16.65
N PHE A 161 0.12 0.67 16.61
CA PHE A 161 0.53 -0.70 16.33
C PHE A 161 1.07 -1.31 17.61
N HIS A 162 0.54 -2.47 17.98
CA HIS A 162 0.91 -3.20 19.18
C HIS A 162 1.43 -4.57 18.73
N PHE A 163 2.64 -4.91 19.15
CA PHE A 163 3.27 -6.19 18.86
C PHE A 163 3.48 -6.95 20.17
N GLU A 164 3.16 -8.24 20.16
CA GLU A 164 3.36 -9.12 21.31
C GLU A 164 4.85 -9.44 21.50
N HIS A 165 5.61 -9.49 20.41
CA HIS A 165 7.04 -9.76 20.48
C HIS A 165 7.85 -8.50 20.76
N PRO A 166 8.76 -8.55 21.76
CA PRO A 166 9.62 -7.42 22.07
C PRO A 166 10.56 -7.13 20.89
N GLY A 167 11.02 -8.16 20.17
CA GLY A 167 11.92 -8.00 19.02
C GLY A 167 11.26 -7.46 17.74
N ALA A 168 9.96 -7.15 17.75
CA ALA A 168 9.30 -6.58 16.58
C ALA A 168 9.81 -5.16 16.32
N LEU A 169 10.05 -4.84 15.04
CA LEU A 169 10.39 -3.52 14.54
C LEU A 169 9.29 -3.05 13.60
N VAL A 170 8.97 -1.76 13.60
CA VAL A 170 7.91 -1.21 12.76
C VAL A 170 8.22 0.22 12.34
N GLN A 171 7.92 0.56 11.09
CA GLN A 171 7.99 1.93 10.58
C GLN A 171 6.99 2.17 9.44
N PRO A 172 6.66 3.44 9.14
CA PRO A 172 5.92 3.77 7.93
C PRO A 172 6.62 3.23 6.67
N LEU A 173 5.87 2.56 5.81
CA LEU A 173 6.39 2.11 4.52
C LEU A 173 6.40 3.32 3.55
N PRO A 174 7.55 3.77 3.06
CA PRO A 174 7.62 4.91 2.17
C PRO A 174 6.88 4.64 0.86
N SER A 175 6.19 5.67 0.39
CA SER A 175 5.61 5.68 -0.95
C SER A 175 6.68 6.03 -1.98
N ARG A 176 6.76 5.26 -3.07
CA ARG A 176 7.62 5.54 -4.24
C ARG A 176 7.18 6.73 -5.11
N ALA A 177 6.13 7.46 -4.71
CA ALA A 177 5.66 8.58 -5.49
C ALA A 177 6.79 9.61 -5.62
N GLY A 178 7.13 9.97 -6.87
CA GLY A 178 8.14 10.98 -7.17
C GLY A 178 7.77 12.35 -6.56
N PRO A 179 8.65 13.36 -6.69
CA PRO A 179 8.46 14.69 -6.10
C PRO A 179 7.10 15.33 -6.39
N GLU A 180 6.41 14.96 -7.48
CA GLU A 180 5.07 15.43 -7.85
C GLU A 180 3.91 14.82 -7.04
N GLY A 181 4.13 13.68 -6.38
CA GLY A 181 3.14 13.00 -5.53
C GLY A 181 3.28 13.32 -4.03
N ARG A 182 4.28 14.12 -3.65
CA ARG A 182 4.28 14.78 -2.35
C ARG A 182 3.19 15.84 -2.38
N VAL A 183 2.00 15.47 -1.91
CA VAL A 183 0.99 16.46 -1.54
C VAL A 183 1.70 17.53 -0.73
N ARG A 184 1.64 18.78 -1.19
CA ARG A 184 2.30 19.99 -0.64
C ARG A 184 1.98 20.27 0.85
N ASN A 185 1.24 19.38 1.50
CA ASN A 185 0.75 19.44 2.86
C ASN A 185 0.98 18.13 3.65
N GLN A 186 1.97 17.31 3.29
CA GLN A 186 2.42 16.21 4.16
C GLN A 186 3.12 16.82 5.39
N SER A 187 2.34 17.08 6.44
CA SER A 187 2.87 17.42 7.75
C SER A 187 3.74 16.27 8.25
N ARG A 188 4.98 16.59 8.62
CA ARG A 188 5.83 15.64 9.36
C ARG A 188 5.17 15.40 10.71
N HIS A 189 4.69 14.19 10.94
CA HIS A 189 4.14 13.79 12.23
C HIS A 189 5.22 13.10 13.05
N ARG A 190 5.28 13.41 14.34
CA ARG A 190 6.15 12.68 15.28
C ARG A 190 5.50 11.32 15.56
N LEU A 191 6.26 10.27 15.33
CA LEU A 191 5.90 8.92 15.76
C LEU A 191 6.63 8.62 17.06
N LEU A 192 5.95 7.93 17.97
CA LEU A 192 6.55 7.50 19.24
C LEU A 192 6.68 5.98 19.17
N TYR A 193 7.93 5.52 19.14
CA TYR A 193 8.27 4.11 19.14
C TYR A 193 8.72 3.70 20.53
N ARG A 194 8.03 2.74 21.12
CA ARG A 194 8.34 2.17 22.44
C ARG A 194 8.72 0.71 22.27
N HIS A 195 9.79 0.32 22.94
CA HIS A 195 10.32 -1.04 22.96
C HIS A 195 10.62 -1.44 24.42
N GLY A 196 10.57 -2.73 24.73
CA GLY A 196 10.60 -3.29 26.07
C GLY A 196 9.85 -4.62 26.08
N ASP A 197 8.97 -4.85 27.06
CA ASP A 197 8.13 -6.06 27.12
C ASP A 197 7.15 -6.17 25.94
N LYS A 198 6.75 -5.03 25.36
CA LYS A 198 5.92 -4.92 24.16
C LYS A 198 6.50 -3.86 23.23
N THR A 199 6.38 -4.07 21.93
CA THR A 199 6.68 -3.04 20.94
C THR A 199 5.40 -2.29 20.58
N ILE A 200 5.43 -0.97 20.68
CA ILE A 200 4.31 -0.09 20.34
C ILE A 200 4.78 1.05 19.44
N LEU A 201 4.05 1.30 18.36
CA LEU A 201 4.20 2.51 17.55
C LEU A 201 2.93 3.36 17.65
N GLU A 202 3.07 4.56 18.20
CA GLU A 202 2.00 5.53 18.41
C GLU A 202 2.13 6.71 17.44
N GLY A 203 1.01 7.36 17.15
CA GLY A 203 0.96 8.61 16.37
C GLY A 203 0.90 8.41 14.85
N PHE A 204 0.70 7.19 14.35
CA PHE A 204 0.56 6.93 12.92
C PHE A 204 -0.82 7.40 12.43
N SER A 205 -0.87 8.55 11.77
CA SER A 205 -2.13 9.12 11.26
C SER A 205 -2.29 8.85 9.77
N VAL A 206 -3.47 8.36 9.39
CA VAL A 206 -3.89 8.25 7.99
C VAL A 206 -4.92 9.33 7.74
N ILE A 207 -4.66 10.20 6.77
CA ILE A 207 -5.55 11.30 6.42
C ILE A 207 -6.82 10.78 5.75
N SER A 208 -7.88 11.60 5.79
CA SER A 208 -9.17 11.30 5.16
C SER A 208 -9.06 10.86 3.70
N ASN A 209 -9.79 9.81 3.35
CA ASN A 209 -9.85 9.21 2.00
C ASN A 209 -8.47 8.86 1.44
N SER A 210 -7.60 8.33 2.30
CA SER A 210 -6.26 7.91 1.90
C SER A 210 -5.90 6.59 2.54
N THR A 211 -4.78 6.03 2.09
CA THR A 211 -4.21 4.82 2.65
C THR A 211 -2.81 5.08 3.16
N GLY A 212 -2.58 4.80 4.44
CA GLY A 212 -1.25 4.75 5.03
C GLY A 212 -0.71 3.34 4.93
N MET A 213 0.60 3.22 4.75
CA MET A 213 1.27 1.92 4.72
C MET A 213 2.34 1.84 5.80
N VAL A 214 2.49 0.66 6.37
CA VAL A 214 3.45 0.34 7.45
C VAL A 214 4.15 -0.96 7.10
N HIS A 215 5.43 -1.01 7.44
CA HIS A 215 6.27 -2.19 7.34
C HIS A 215 6.71 -2.58 8.75
N SER A 216 6.53 -3.85 9.12
CA SER A 216 7.07 -4.41 10.35
C SER A 216 7.84 -5.70 10.09
N GLU A 217 8.86 -5.95 10.89
CA GLU A 217 9.66 -7.18 10.87
C GLU A 217 9.76 -7.75 12.28
N GLU A 218 9.66 -9.07 12.42
CA GLU A 218 9.89 -9.77 13.69
C GLU A 218 10.46 -11.18 13.45
N MET A 219 11.22 -11.68 14.42
CA MET A 219 11.62 -13.10 14.46
C MET A 219 10.59 -13.88 15.26
N ILE A 220 9.93 -14.84 14.62
CA ILE A 220 8.93 -15.72 15.27
C ILE A 220 9.51 -17.12 15.51
N ASP A 221 9.10 -17.75 16.59
CA ASP A 221 9.32 -19.18 16.83
C ASP A 221 8.24 -19.99 16.11
N LEU A 222 8.65 -21.03 15.39
CA LEU A 222 7.75 -21.94 14.67
C LEU A 222 7.38 -23.17 15.51
N GLY A 223 8.02 -23.35 16.67
CA GLY A 223 7.85 -24.54 17.50
C GLY A 223 8.57 -25.78 16.96
N GLY A 224 9.43 -25.63 15.95
CA GLY A 224 10.17 -26.73 15.34
C GLY A 224 10.80 -26.35 14.00
N ALA A 225 11.74 -27.17 13.54
CA ALA A 225 12.43 -26.92 12.29
C ALA A 225 11.73 -27.60 11.11
N LEU A 226 11.77 -26.94 9.95
CA LEU A 226 11.35 -27.53 8.68
C LEU A 226 12.55 -28.18 8.01
N SER A 227 12.51 -29.51 7.89
CA SER A 227 13.52 -30.32 7.20
C SER A 227 12.97 -30.85 5.89
N LEU A 228 13.75 -30.80 4.82
CA LEU A 228 13.41 -31.48 3.58
C LEU A 228 13.72 -32.97 3.72
N VAL A 229 12.69 -33.82 3.76
CA VAL A 229 12.86 -35.27 3.78
C VAL A 229 12.80 -35.79 2.36
N GLY A 230 13.92 -36.31 1.86
CA GLY A 230 13.96 -37.03 0.59
C GLY A 230 13.32 -38.41 0.74
N ASN A 231 12.43 -38.79 -0.17
CA ASN A 231 11.89 -40.15 -0.20
C ASN A 231 12.99 -41.08 -0.77
N PRO A 232 13.48 -42.09 -0.02
CA PRO A 232 14.60 -42.93 -0.47
C PRO A 232 14.25 -43.89 -1.63
N GLU A 233 13.00 -43.92 -2.10
CA GLU A 233 12.52 -44.85 -3.14
C GLU A 233 12.21 -44.21 -4.50
N GLY A 234 12.93 -43.16 -4.92
CA GLY A 234 12.72 -42.51 -6.22
C GLY A 234 13.98 -41.96 -6.85
#